data_AF-A0A956AWA5-F1
#
_entry.id   AF-A0A956AWA5-F1
#
_cell.length_a   1.000
_cell.length_b   1.000
_cell.length_c   1.000
_cell.angle_alpha   90.00
_cell.angle_beta   90.00
_cell.angle_gamma   90.00
#
_symmetry.space_group_name_H-M   'P 1'
#
loop_
_entity.id
_entity.type
_entity.pdbx_description
1 polymer ?
#
loop_
_entity_poly.entity_id
_entity_poly.type
_entity_poly.pdbx_seq_one_letter_code
_entity_poly.pdbx_strand_id
1 'polypeptide(L)'
;GGAGGGGMVTPEDDSCEPGDTDTAAAPAANEWGPSAYVVALDIPDNADAAFAAGCNMFGASAGSALAPAEDFLGDAGNLDAVVTPDETGNADLTLMARLDGAMEGMTGNQIQTSDISFFVGSRDGEGNFLIDLDSFEGGDAANGPLISFENACVANGKLKAPGSRFSVTLPIVEGLPLSLTLEQTRFSGDLDFDAVGFNVSNGALRGYLTQGTLEETIAVLTEVCASETPPDLCGTIGQFLQGPPETVIDLLFGLLGVDGFDVNIAGDGTVADCADDNCNGIGVCLLVDMRSVAISGTEPMAD
;
A
#
# COMPACT_ATOMS: atom_id res chain seq x y z
N GLY A 1 1.11 -34.81 14.23
CA GLY A 1 1.47 -33.76 15.19
C GLY A 1 2.86 -33.29 14.87
N GLY A 2 2.98 -32.34 13.95
CA GLY A 2 4.22 -31.61 13.71
C GLY A 2 4.17 -30.35 14.55
N ALA A 3 5.11 -30.19 15.48
CA ALA A 3 5.31 -28.93 16.17
C ALA A 3 6.02 -27.99 15.19
N GLY A 4 5.26 -27.03 14.63
CA GLY A 4 5.85 -25.90 13.91
C GLY A 4 6.61 -25.05 14.92
N GLY A 5 7.92 -24.91 14.72
CA GLY A 5 8.73 -24.00 15.51
C GLY A 5 8.36 -22.58 15.12
N GLY A 6 7.65 -21.87 15.99
CA GLY A 6 7.47 -20.42 15.86
C GLY A 6 8.85 -19.76 15.91
N GLY A 7 9.35 -19.33 14.76
CA GLY A 7 10.49 -18.43 14.71
C GLY A 7 10.08 -17.15 15.43
N MET A 8 10.78 -16.79 16.50
CA MET A 8 10.60 -15.48 17.11
C MET A 8 10.88 -14.44 16.03
N VAL A 9 9.84 -13.70 15.64
CA VAL A 9 10.00 -12.45 14.89
C VAL A 9 10.83 -11.53 15.78
N THR A 10 12.13 -11.39 15.48
CA THR A 10 12.95 -10.37 16.14
C THR A 10 12.41 -9.02 15.68
N PRO A 11 12.16 -8.07 16.61
CA PRO A 11 11.81 -6.71 16.23
C PRO A 11 12.82 -6.25 15.21
N GLU A 12 12.34 -5.87 14.02
CA GLU A 12 13.23 -5.30 13.02
C GLU A 12 13.94 -4.11 13.64
N ASP A 13 15.21 -3.97 13.30
CA ASP A 13 16.00 -2.84 13.71
C ASP A 13 15.43 -1.59 13.01
N ASP A 14 14.49 -0.94 13.70
CA ASP A 14 13.89 0.35 13.35
C ASP A 14 14.91 1.49 13.53
N SER A 15 16.16 1.19 13.92
CA SER A 15 17.19 2.21 14.04
C SER A 15 17.74 2.63 12.68
N CYS A 16 17.70 3.95 12.49
CA CYS A 16 18.35 4.66 11.39
C CYS A 16 19.85 4.79 11.63
N GLU A 17 20.56 3.68 11.72
CA GLU A 17 22.02 3.77 11.83
C GLU A 17 22.61 4.20 10.47
N PRO A 18 23.46 5.24 10.45
CA PRO A 18 24.05 5.74 9.22
C PRO A 18 24.90 4.64 8.57
N GLY A 19 24.54 4.36 7.30
CA GLY A 19 25.17 3.35 6.47
C GLY A 19 26.49 3.74 5.81
N ASP A 20 27.17 2.76 5.21
CA ASP A 20 28.39 2.99 4.42
C ASP A 20 28.10 3.72 3.10
N THR A 21 29.08 4.51 2.68
CA THR A 21 28.93 5.83 2.01
C THR A 21 28.94 5.79 0.48
N ASP A 22 28.20 4.88 -0.15
CA ASP A 22 28.10 4.91 -1.61
C ASP A 22 27.40 6.19 -2.10
N THR A 23 27.89 6.72 -3.22
CA THR A 23 27.45 7.99 -3.80
C THR A 23 26.28 7.72 -4.74
N ALA A 24 25.06 7.99 -4.28
CA ALA A 24 23.90 8.05 -5.16
C ALA A 24 24.02 9.24 -6.12
N ALA A 25 23.44 9.13 -7.32
CA ALA A 25 23.29 10.29 -8.18
C ALA A 25 22.36 11.32 -7.51
N ALA A 26 22.64 12.60 -7.71
CA ALA A 26 21.77 13.66 -7.23
C ALA A 26 20.47 13.67 -8.05
N PRO A 27 19.29 13.64 -7.41
CA PRO A 27 18.03 13.86 -8.12
C PRO A 27 17.94 15.30 -8.65
N ALA A 28 17.30 15.48 -9.81
CA ALA A 28 17.06 16.81 -10.34
C ALA A 28 15.96 17.53 -9.57
N ALA A 29 16.13 18.85 -9.45
CA ALA A 29 15.12 19.73 -8.89
C ALA A 29 13.95 19.94 -9.86
N ASN A 30 12.77 19.50 -9.45
CA ASN A 30 11.55 20.26 -9.71
C ASN A 30 11.03 20.81 -8.37
N GLU A 31 9.99 21.64 -8.41
CA GLU A 31 9.40 22.23 -7.20
C GLU A 31 8.80 21.20 -6.23
N TRP A 32 8.56 19.99 -6.72
CA TRP A 32 8.03 18.84 -5.98
C TRP A 32 9.13 17.91 -5.44
N GLY A 33 10.40 18.15 -5.74
CA GLY A 33 11.50 17.29 -5.31
C GLY A 33 11.51 15.89 -5.94
N PRO A 34 12.36 14.98 -5.44
CA PRO A 34 12.51 13.64 -6.01
C PRO A 34 11.22 12.84 -5.86
N SER A 35 10.75 12.29 -6.98
CA SER A 35 9.48 11.58 -7.04
C SER A 35 9.61 10.24 -7.78
N ALA A 36 8.66 9.35 -7.50
CA ALA A 36 8.52 8.05 -8.14
C ALA A 36 7.04 7.74 -8.37
N TYR A 37 6.72 6.76 -9.20
CA TYR A 37 5.38 6.16 -9.30
C TYR A 37 5.48 4.65 -9.21
N VAL A 38 4.43 4.04 -8.66
CA VAL A 38 4.29 2.59 -8.55
C VAL A 38 4.08 1.99 -9.94
N VAL A 39 4.92 1.02 -10.29
CA VAL A 39 4.88 0.30 -11.57
C VAL A 39 4.57 -1.18 -11.42
N ALA A 40 4.64 -1.70 -10.20
CA ALA A 40 4.19 -3.04 -9.87
C ALA A 40 3.64 -3.04 -8.45
N LEU A 41 2.53 -3.75 -8.26
CA LEU A 41 1.86 -3.91 -6.98
C LEU A 41 1.33 -5.34 -6.88
N ASP A 42 1.89 -6.13 -5.98
CA ASP A 42 1.61 -7.57 -5.92
C ASP A 42 1.39 -8.04 -4.47
N ILE A 43 0.67 -9.14 -4.29
CA ILE A 43 0.43 -9.77 -2.98
C ILE A 43 1.24 -11.07 -2.92
N PRO A 44 2.08 -11.28 -1.88
CA PRO A 44 2.80 -12.53 -1.77
C PRO A 44 1.84 -13.73 -1.68
N ASP A 45 2.07 -14.75 -2.53
CA ASP A 45 1.26 -15.98 -2.61
C ASP A 45 1.00 -16.69 -1.27
N ASN A 46 1.94 -16.55 -0.32
CA ASN A 46 1.90 -17.22 0.97
C ASN A 46 2.87 -16.55 1.97
N ALA A 47 2.79 -16.97 3.24
CA ALA A 47 3.61 -16.44 4.31
C ALA A 47 5.13 -16.59 4.06
N ASP A 48 5.59 -17.72 3.51
CA ASP A 48 7.02 -17.93 3.24
C ASP A 48 7.53 -16.95 2.16
N ALA A 49 6.72 -16.71 1.11
CA ALA A 49 7.00 -15.72 0.08
C ALA A 49 7.01 -14.30 0.66
N ALA A 50 6.05 -13.99 1.54
CA ALA A 50 5.97 -12.70 2.23
C ALA A 50 7.23 -12.45 3.08
N PHE A 51 7.64 -13.42 3.90
CA PHE A 51 8.87 -13.32 4.69
C PHE A 51 10.11 -13.16 3.81
N ALA A 52 10.21 -13.92 2.72
CA ALA A 52 11.33 -13.82 1.78
C ALA A 52 11.41 -12.43 1.11
N ALA A 53 10.27 -11.78 0.92
CA ALA A 53 10.16 -10.42 0.40
C ALA A 53 10.32 -9.32 1.46
N GLY A 54 10.57 -9.68 2.73
CA GLY A 54 10.78 -8.71 3.82
C GLY A 54 9.51 -8.29 4.56
N CYS A 55 8.39 -8.98 4.36
CA CYS A 55 7.17 -8.81 5.14
C CYS A 55 7.33 -9.48 6.53
N ASN A 56 8.09 -8.85 7.43
CA ASN A 56 8.22 -9.31 8.81
C ASN A 56 7.12 -8.69 9.67
N MET A 57 5.97 -9.36 9.74
CA MET A 57 4.79 -8.86 10.46
C MET A 57 4.15 -9.94 11.33
N PHE A 58 3.45 -9.51 12.38
CA PHE A 58 2.60 -10.40 13.20
C PHE A 58 1.45 -11.01 12.38
N GLY A 59 0.97 -12.16 12.83
CA GLY A 59 -0.09 -12.93 12.18
C GLY A 59 0.43 -14.20 11.50
N ALA A 60 -0.38 -15.25 11.49
CA ALA A 60 -0.05 -16.53 10.86
C ALA A 60 0.12 -16.40 9.34
N SER A 61 -0.56 -15.46 8.73
CA SER A 61 -0.50 -15.16 7.29
C SER A 61 0.74 -14.36 6.87
N ALA A 62 1.44 -13.71 7.82
CA ALA A 62 2.59 -12.85 7.57
C ALA A 62 2.41 -11.83 6.41
N GLY A 63 1.18 -11.36 6.18
CA GLY A 63 0.88 -10.41 5.10
C GLY A 63 0.23 -11.00 3.85
N SER A 64 0.18 -12.33 3.73
CA SER A 64 -0.39 -13.02 2.57
C SER A 64 -1.90 -13.30 2.67
N ALA A 65 -2.59 -12.71 3.67
CA ALA A 65 -4.01 -13.01 3.94
C ALA A 65 -4.94 -12.71 2.75
N LEU A 66 -4.53 -11.81 1.85
CA LEU A 66 -5.31 -11.42 0.67
C LEU A 66 -5.01 -12.24 -0.58
N ALA A 67 -3.95 -13.05 -0.62
CA ALA A 67 -3.58 -13.82 -1.81
C ALA A 67 -4.72 -14.74 -2.31
N PRO A 68 -5.46 -15.46 -1.43
CA PRO A 68 -6.60 -16.24 -1.90
C PRO A 68 -7.72 -15.39 -2.51
N ALA A 69 -7.88 -14.14 -2.06
CA ALA A 69 -8.90 -13.23 -2.58
C ALA A 69 -8.55 -12.80 -4.01
N GLU A 70 -7.27 -12.58 -4.31
CA GLU A 70 -6.79 -12.31 -5.66
C GLU A 70 -7.08 -13.48 -6.59
N ASP A 71 -6.74 -14.71 -6.20
CA ASP A 71 -7.06 -15.93 -6.95
C ASP A 71 -8.57 -16.09 -7.20
N PHE A 72 -9.39 -15.75 -6.20
CA PHE A 72 -10.84 -15.85 -6.28
C PHE A 72 -11.46 -14.82 -7.22
N LEU A 73 -10.91 -13.60 -7.23
CA LEU A 73 -11.38 -12.50 -8.07
C LEU A 73 -10.79 -12.55 -9.50
N GLY A 74 -9.74 -13.35 -9.73
CA GLY A 74 -9.10 -13.50 -11.02
C GLY A 74 -8.52 -12.17 -11.52
N ASP A 75 -8.75 -11.83 -12.79
CA ASP A 75 -8.24 -10.58 -13.38
C ASP A 75 -8.70 -9.32 -12.63
N ALA A 76 -9.87 -9.36 -11.97
CA ALA A 76 -10.36 -8.23 -11.16
C ALA A 76 -9.65 -8.11 -9.79
N GLY A 77 -8.99 -9.17 -9.33
CA GLY A 77 -8.19 -9.16 -8.10
C GLY A 77 -6.74 -8.75 -8.31
N ASN A 78 -6.27 -8.77 -9.56
CA ASN A 78 -4.88 -8.51 -9.90
C ASN A 78 -4.52 -7.03 -9.69
N LEU A 79 -3.83 -6.74 -8.59
CA LEU A 79 -3.42 -5.38 -8.24
C LEU A 79 -2.39 -4.80 -9.22
N ASP A 80 -1.57 -5.64 -9.83
CA ASP A 80 -0.55 -5.23 -10.79
C ASP A 80 -1.18 -4.64 -12.04
N ALA A 81 -2.32 -5.19 -12.47
CA ALA A 81 -3.08 -4.68 -13.61
C ALA A 81 -3.62 -3.25 -13.37
N VAL A 82 -3.90 -2.89 -12.11
CA VAL A 82 -4.44 -1.57 -11.75
C VAL A 82 -3.37 -0.47 -11.87
N VAL A 83 -2.11 -0.80 -11.58
CA VAL A 83 -0.98 0.15 -11.62
C VAL A 83 -0.17 0.10 -12.92
N THR A 84 -0.31 -0.98 -13.69
CA THR A 84 0.40 -1.16 -14.96
C THR A 84 -0.27 -0.34 -16.07
N PRO A 85 0.47 0.52 -16.78
CA PRO A 85 -0.08 1.26 -17.92
C PRO A 85 -0.51 0.32 -19.05
N ASP A 86 -1.69 0.60 -19.62
CA ASP A 86 -2.23 -0.07 -20.80
C ASP A 86 -1.48 0.29 -22.10
N GLU A 87 -1.97 -0.21 -23.25
CA GLU A 87 -1.38 0.10 -24.56
C GLU A 87 -1.40 1.61 -24.91
N THR A 88 -2.26 2.39 -24.26
CA THR A 88 -2.35 3.85 -24.41
C THR A 88 -1.44 4.60 -23.43
N GLY A 89 -0.82 3.88 -22.49
CA GLY A 89 0.09 4.40 -21.48
C GLY A 89 -0.62 4.95 -20.25
N ASN A 90 -1.89 4.60 -20.03
CA ASN A 90 -2.70 4.97 -18.86
C ASN A 90 -2.86 3.76 -17.93
N ALA A 91 -2.73 3.97 -16.63
CA ALA A 91 -3.06 2.97 -15.60
C ALA A 91 -4.37 3.38 -14.92
N ASP A 92 -5.13 2.40 -14.41
CA ASP A 92 -6.36 2.69 -13.67
C ASP A 92 -6.07 3.45 -12.37
N LEU A 93 -4.95 3.14 -11.72
CA LEU A 93 -4.40 3.86 -10.57
C LEU A 93 -2.97 4.30 -10.85
N THR A 94 -2.74 5.61 -10.86
CA THR A 94 -1.39 6.17 -10.83
C THR A 94 -1.08 6.63 -9.41
N LEU A 95 -0.31 5.80 -8.68
CA LEU A 95 0.14 6.12 -7.32
C LEU A 95 1.58 6.63 -7.37
N MET A 96 1.78 7.89 -6.99
CA MET A 96 3.08 8.55 -6.91
C MET A 96 3.57 8.61 -5.47
N ALA A 97 4.89 8.64 -5.30
CA ALA A 97 5.57 8.87 -4.04
C ALA A 97 6.54 10.03 -4.17
N ARG A 98 6.64 10.87 -3.13
CA ARG A 98 7.56 12.00 -3.03
C ARG A 98 8.39 11.87 -1.77
N LEU A 99 9.70 12.13 -1.88
CA LEU A 99 10.60 12.23 -0.73
C LEU A 99 10.77 13.69 -0.31
N ASP A 100 10.08 14.08 0.75
CA ASP A 100 10.13 15.41 1.33
C ASP A 100 11.41 15.61 2.14
N GLY A 101 12.08 16.76 1.94
CA GLY A 101 13.35 17.08 2.59
C GLY A 101 14.59 16.60 1.83
N ALA A 102 14.42 15.85 0.74
CA ALA A 102 15.48 15.56 -0.21
C ALA A 102 15.71 16.77 -1.13
N MET A 103 16.83 17.48 -0.97
CA MET A 103 17.18 18.61 -1.82
C MET A 103 17.96 18.18 -3.06
N GLU A 104 17.93 19.01 -4.09
CA GLU A 104 18.79 18.88 -5.27
C GLU A 104 20.26 18.72 -4.85
N GLY A 105 20.95 17.76 -5.45
CA GLY A 105 22.36 17.52 -5.13
C GLY A 105 22.59 16.58 -3.94
N MET A 106 21.55 16.20 -3.18
CA MET A 106 21.70 15.26 -2.07
C MET A 106 21.79 13.83 -2.56
N THR A 107 22.71 13.07 -2.00
CA THR A 107 22.72 11.60 -2.15
C THR A 107 21.74 10.98 -1.15
N GLY A 108 21.31 9.74 -1.40
CA GLY A 108 20.45 9.00 -0.47
C GLY A 108 21.00 8.99 0.98
N ASN A 109 22.31 8.85 1.14
CA ASN A 109 22.97 8.87 2.45
C ASN A 109 23.00 10.25 3.14
N GLN A 110 22.73 11.33 2.40
CA GLN A 110 22.59 12.68 2.97
C GLN A 110 21.15 12.95 3.43
N ILE A 111 20.18 12.16 2.93
CA ILE A 111 18.78 12.17 3.36
C ILE A 111 18.69 11.34 4.65
N GLN A 112 19.17 11.90 5.76
CA GLN A 112 19.16 11.20 7.05
C GLN A 112 17.73 10.94 7.54
N THR A 113 16.85 11.91 7.32
CA THR A 113 15.43 11.84 7.69
C THR A 113 14.65 12.65 6.66
N SER A 114 13.59 12.06 6.14
CA SER A 114 12.67 12.63 5.15
C SER A 114 11.26 12.18 5.49
N ASP A 115 10.25 12.88 4.99
CA ASP A 115 8.90 12.33 4.98
C ASP A 115 8.66 11.70 3.61
N ILE A 116 7.91 10.60 3.54
CA ILE A 116 7.43 10.06 2.26
C ILE A 116 5.93 10.29 2.16
N SER A 117 5.54 11.01 1.12
CA SER A 117 4.15 11.33 0.83
C SER A 117 3.69 10.57 -0.41
N PHE A 118 2.47 10.03 -0.38
CA PHE A 118 1.87 9.35 -1.52
C PHE A 118 0.70 10.16 -2.09
N PHE A 119 0.56 10.12 -3.41
CA PHE A 119 -0.43 10.89 -4.15
C PHE A 119 -1.06 10.04 -5.25
N VAL A 120 -2.36 10.18 -5.45
CA VAL A 120 -3.03 9.73 -6.68
C VAL A 120 -2.87 10.83 -7.73
N GLY A 121 -2.88 10.46 -9.01
CA GLY A 121 -2.87 11.44 -10.09
C GLY A 121 -2.97 10.82 -11.46
N SER A 122 -2.39 11.51 -12.44
CA SER A 122 -2.40 11.08 -13.83
C SER A 122 -1.11 11.44 -14.55
N ARG A 123 -0.95 10.89 -15.74
CA ARG A 123 0.22 11.10 -16.59
C ARG A 123 0.03 12.34 -17.48
N ASP A 124 1.01 13.24 -17.48
CA ASP A 124 1.07 14.47 -18.29
C ASP A 124 2.15 14.34 -19.38
N GLY A 125 2.04 13.28 -20.18
CA GLY A 125 2.99 12.94 -21.23
C GLY A 125 4.14 12.04 -20.79
N GLU A 126 5.21 12.03 -21.57
CA GLU A 126 6.31 11.08 -21.36
C GLU A 126 7.16 11.46 -20.14
N GLY A 127 6.96 10.75 -19.02
CA GLY A 127 7.78 10.88 -17.81
C GLY A 127 7.35 12.01 -16.86
N ASN A 128 6.27 12.73 -17.18
CA ASN A 128 5.69 13.76 -16.30
C ASN A 128 4.32 13.33 -15.80
N PHE A 129 4.00 13.77 -14.58
CA PHE A 129 2.78 13.41 -13.88
C PHE A 129 2.18 14.61 -13.16
N LEU A 130 0.85 14.61 -13.02
CA LEU A 130 0.09 15.58 -12.27
C LEU A 130 -0.53 14.91 -11.05
N ILE A 131 -0.50 15.57 -9.91
CA ILE A 131 -1.17 15.12 -8.69
C ILE A 131 -2.65 15.49 -8.71
N ASP A 132 -3.53 14.53 -8.43
CA ASP A 132 -4.94 14.80 -8.14
C ASP A 132 -5.05 15.56 -6.81
N LEU A 133 -5.80 16.65 -6.81
CA LEU A 133 -6.03 17.49 -5.63
C LEU A 133 -6.71 16.73 -4.48
N ASP A 134 -7.48 15.68 -4.77
CA ASP A 134 -8.08 14.82 -3.75
C ASP A 134 -7.03 14.04 -2.93
N SER A 135 -5.76 14.06 -3.34
CA SER A 135 -4.64 13.54 -2.54
C SER A 135 -4.25 14.44 -1.37
N PHE A 136 -4.84 15.64 -1.25
CA PHE A 136 -4.57 16.60 -0.18
C PHE A 136 -5.79 16.80 0.73
N GLU A 137 -5.54 17.17 1.98
CA GLU A 137 -6.60 17.49 2.92
C GLU A 137 -7.52 18.59 2.36
N GLY A 138 -8.80 18.24 2.16
CA GLY A 138 -9.81 19.17 1.66
C GLY A 138 -9.66 19.58 0.20
N GLY A 139 -8.85 18.86 -0.59
CA GLY A 139 -8.69 19.15 -2.02
C GLY A 139 -7.79 20.36 -2.32
N ASP A 140 -6.90 20.74 -1.39
CA ASP A 140 -6.04 21.93 -1.53
C ASP A 140 -4.58 21.56 -1.25
N ALA A 141 -3.71 21.73 -2.25
CA ALA A 141 -2.28 21.46 -2.15
C ALA A 141 -1.54 22.36 -1.14
N ALA A 142 -2.17 23.42 -0.65
CA ALA A 142 -1.66 24.20 0.48
C ALA A 142 -1.77 23.46 1.82
N ASN A 143 -2.62 22.43 1.90
CA ASN A 143 -2.75 21.55 3.06
C ASN A 143 -1.85 20.30 2.91
N GLY A 144 -1.81 19.47 3.96
CA GLY A 144 -0.98 18.26 3.96
C GLY A 144 -1.49 17.17 3.00
N PRO A 145 -0.62 16.25 2.56
CA PRO A 145 -1.03 15.03 1.86
C PRO A 145 -1.87 14.13 2.77
N LEU A 146 -2.83 13.40 2.20
CA LEU A 146 -3.65 12.43 2.93
C LEU A 146 -2.87 11.19 3.36
N ILE A 147 -1.81 10.83 2.63
CA ILE A 147 -0.96 9.68 2.90
C ILE A 147 0.46 10.18 3.09
N SER A 148 0.96 10.12 4.33
CA SER A 148 2.34 10.47 4.65
C SER A 148 2.91 9.54 5.71
N PHE A 149 4.20 9.25 5.59
CA PHE A 149 4.98 8.58 6.60
C PHE A 149 6.08 9.54 7.05
N GLU A 150 5.89 10.09 8.24
CA GLU A 150 6.84 11.02 8.84
C GLU A 150 8.12 10.28 9.28
N ASN A 151 9.25 10.98 9.25
CA ASN A 151 10.52 10.45 9.74
C ASN A 151 10.97 9.15 9.04
N ALA A 152 10.63 9.00 7.76
CA ALA A 152 11.25 8.02 6.91
C ALA A 152 12.75 8.28 6.79
N CYS A 153 13.49 7.23 6.46
CA CYS A 153 14.91 7.17 6.70
C CYS A 153 15.59 6.41 5.59
N VAL A 154 16.70 6.97 5.10
CA VAL A 154 17.50 6.38 4.05
C VAL A 154 18.87 6.03 4.60
N ALA A 155 19.19 4.74 4.63
CA ALA A 155 20.48 4.24 5.10
C ALA A 155 20.92 3.04 4.28
N ASN A 156 22.19 3.01 3.84
CA ASN A 156 22.74 1.92 3.02
C ASN A 156 21.93 1.64 1.74
N GLY A 157 21.40 2.69 1.09
CA GLY A 157 20.53 2.53 -0.08
C GLY A 157 19.21 1.82 0.22
N LYS A 158 18.76 1.78 1.48
CA LYS A 158 17.44 1.30 1.87
C LYS A 158 16.62 2.45 2.42
N LEU A 159 15.41 2.58 1.90
CA LEU A 159 14.36 3.41 2.48
C LEU A 159 13.60 2.59 3.52
N LYS A 160 13.33 3.18 4.69
CA LYS A 160 12.42 2.66 5.70
C LYS A 160 11.54 3.79 6.21
N ALA A 161 10.24 3.56 6.23
CA ALA A 161 9.25 4.46 6.78
C ALA A 161 8.56 3.81 7.99
N PRO A 162 8.39 4.53 9.11
CA PRO A 162 7.77 3.99 10.31
C PRO A 162 6.26 3.75 10.12
N GLY A 163 5.60 3.23 11.15
CA GLY A 163 4.16 2.98 11.14
C GLY A 163 3.36 4.27 10.92
N SER A 164 2.52 4.27 9.89
CA SER A 164 1.53 5.33 9.59
C SER A 164 0.22 4.71 9.12
N ARG A 165 -0.81 5.53 8.95
CA ARG A 165 -2.04 5.10 8.29
C ARG A 165 -1.87 5.28 6.78
N PHE A 166 -2.22 4.25 6.01
CA PHE A 166 -2.21 4.29 4.56
C PHE A 166 -3.62 4.06 4.04
N SER A 167 -4.18 5.02 3.31
CA SER A 167 -5.53 4.91 2.76
C SER A 167 -5.50 5.20 1.27
N VAL A 168 -5.84 4.22 0.44
CA VAL A 168 -5.89 4.37 -1.01
C VAL A 168 -7.25 3.94 -1.52
N THR A 169 -7.75 4.63 -2.54
CA THR A 169 -8.96 4.24 -3.24
C THR A 169 -8.57 3.44 -4.47
N LEU A 170 -9.00 2.19 -4.52
CA LEU A 170 -8.71 1.27 -5.62
C LEU A 170 -9.87 1.28 -6.63
N PRO A 171 -9.60 1.57 -7.92
CA PRO A 171 -10.60 1.54 -8.98
C PRO A 171 -10.83 0.12 -9.52
N ILE A 172 -11.01 -0.86 -8.63
CA ILE A 172 -11.20 -2.28 -9.01
C ILE A 172 -12.52 -2.49 -9.77
N VAL A 173 -13.51 -1.63 -9.51
CA VAL A 173 -14.85 -1.74 -10.08
C VAL A 173 -15.24 -0.40 -10.70
N GLU A 174 -15.61 -0.42 -11.97
CA GLU A 174 -16.08 0.78 -12.66
C GLU A 174 -17.25 1.41 -11.89
N GLY A 175 -17.08 2.68 -11.52
CA GLY A 175 -18.08 3.45 -10.78
C GLY A 175 -18.19 3.12 -9.28
N LEU A 176 -17.36 2.22 -8.73
CA LEU A 176 -17.28 1.96 -7.30
C LEU A 176 -15.84 2.06 -6.79
N PRO A 177 -15.43 3.23 -6.28
CA PRO A 177 -14.15 3.37 -5.59
C PRO A 177 -14.14 2.52 -4.30
N LEU A 178 -13.23 1.55 -4.20
CA LEU A 178 -13.03 0.79 -2.97
C LEU A 178 -11.90 1.39 -2.15
N SER A 179 -12.22 2.02 -1.03
CA SER A 179 -11.21 2.56 -0.12
C SER A 179 -10.61 1.46 0.75
N LEU A 180 -9.32 1.21 0.56
CA LEU A 180 -8.50 0.33 1.40
C LEU A 180 -7.76 1.20 2.42
N THR A 181 -8.02 0.97 3.71
CA THR A 181 -7.22 1.56 4.80
C THR A 181 -6.40 0.49 5.50
N LEU A 182 -5.08 0.67 5.53
CA LEU A 182 -4.15 -0.13 6.30
C LEU A 182 -3.66 0.67 7.52
N GLU A 183 -3.83 0.07 8.70
CA GLU A 183 -3.32 0.59 9.96
C GLU A 183 -1.89 0.11 10.21
N GLN A 184 -1.10 0.94 10.93
CA GLN A 184 0.31 0.64 11.26
C GLN A 184 1.15 0.26 10.04
N THR A 185 0.85 0.88 8.90
CA THR A 185 1.52 0.64 7.64
C THR A 185 2.95 1.10 7.72
N ARG A 186 3.88 0.25 7.32
CA ARG A 186 5.30 0.55 7.19
C ARG A 186 5.67 0.37 5.72
N PHE A 187 6.62 1.16 5.25
CA PHE A 187 7.17 1.01 3.90
C PHE A 187 8.66 0.77 3.99
N SER A 188 9.19 -0.13 3.16
CA SER A 188 10.62 -0.31 3.03
C SER A 188 10.98 -0.76 1.62
N GLY A 189 12.19 -0.46 1.16
CA GLY A 189 12.67 -0.96 -0.12
C GLY A 189 14.10 -0.50 -0.41
N ASP A 190 14.71 -1.07 -1.45
CA ASP A 190 16.01 -0.62 -1.95
C ASP A 190 15.79 0.64 -2.79
N LEU A 191 16.48 1.72 -2.44
CA LEU A 191 16.32 3.05 -2.99
C LEU A 191 17.52 3.40 -3.87
N ASP A 192 17.24 3.76 -5.12
CA ASP A 192 18.23 4.31 -6.05
C ASP A 192 17.76 5.67 -6.56
N PHE A 193 18.69 6.59 -6.83
CA PHE A 193 18.38 7.91 -7.36
C PHE A 193 18.92 8.06 -8.77
N ASP A 194 18.15 8.73 -9.62
CA ASP A 194 18.59 9.12 -10.95
C ASP A 194 18.33 10.61 -11.20
N ALA A 195 18.53 11.06 -12.43
CA ALA A 195 18.39 12.46 -12.79
C ALA A 195 16.94 12.98 -12.78
N VAL A 196 15.92 12.13 -12.61
CA VAL A 196 14.51 12.53 -12.64
C VAL A 196 13.88 12.43 -11.26
N GLY A 197 14.25 11.43 -10.48
CA GLY A 197 13.70 11.20 -9.15
C GLY A 197 14.36 10.03 -8.45
N PHE A 198 13.55 9.11 -7.91
CA PHE A 198 14.05 7.90 -7.27
C PHE A 198 13.32 6.65 -7.76
N ASN A 199 14.01 5.52 -7.66
CA ASN A 199 13.47 4.20 -7.94
C ASN A 199 13.44 3.41 -6.64
N VAL A 200 12.40 2.60 -6.46
CA VAL A 200 12.35 1.61 -5.37
C VAL A 200 12.24 0.24 -5.98
N SER A 201 13.11 -0.67 -5.56
CA SER A 201 13.03 -2.09 -5.90
C SER A 201 12.93 -2.92 -4.63
N ASN A 202 12.34 -4.12 -4.74
CA ASN A 202 12.10 -4.99 -3.58
C ASN A 202 11.35 -4.23 -2.47
N GLY A 203 10.41 -3.36 -2.86
CA GLY A 203 9.61 -2.60 -1.92
C GLY A 203 8.58 -3.49 -1.25
N ALA A 204 8.29 -3.20 0.02
CA ALA A 204 7.24 -3.84 0.79
C ALA A 204 6.46 -2.74 1.53
N LEU A 205 5.17 -2.62 1.21
CA LEU A 205 4.19 -1.85 1.95
C LEU A 205 3.38 -2.82 2.80
N ARG A 206 3.57 -2.80 4.12
CA ARG A 206 2.99 -3.79 5.03
C ARG A 206 2.21 -3.09 6.11
N GLY A 207 0.98 -3.53 6.34
CA GLY A 207 0.10 -2.96 7.36
C GLY A 207 -1.01 -3.94 7.71
N TYR A 208 -2.02 -3.46 8.41
CA TYR A 208 -3.09 -4.32 8.90
C TYR A 208 -4.45 -3.81 8.48
N LEU A 209 -5.28 -4.72 7.97
CA LEU A 209 -6.71 -4.46 7.80
C LEU A 209 -7.41 -4.78 9.10
N THR A 210 -8.15 -3.81 9.63
CA THR A 210 -8.97 -4.03 10.81
C THR A 210 -10.30 -4.67 10.43
N GLN A 211 -10.92 -5.36 11.38
CA GLN A 211 -12.28 -5.88 11.25
C GLN A 211 -13.26 -4.77 10.85
N GLY A 212 -13.18 -3.60 11.48
CA GLY A 212 -14.06 -2.47 11.18
C GLY A 212 -13.92 -2.00 9.72
N THR A 213 -12.69 -1.93 9.21
CA THR A 213 -12.43 -1.56 7.80
C THR A 213 -13.04 -2.57 6.83
N LEU A 214 -12.93 -3.87 7.12
CA LEU A 214 -13.56 -4.91 6.29
C LEU A 214 -15.08 -4.87 6.36
N GLU A 215 -15.66 -4.67 7.54
CA GLU A 215 -17.11 -4.53 7.73
C GLU A 215 -17.68 -3.35 6.96
N GLU A 216 -17.01 -2.19 7.02
CA GLU A 216 -17.36 -0.99 6.26
C GLU A 216 -17.30 -1.26 4.74
N THR A 217 -16.23 -1.92 4.28
CA THR A 217 -16.04 -2.26 2.86
C THR A 217 -17.14 -3.21 2.36
N ILE A 218 -17.46 -4.25 3.14
CA ILE A 218 -18.51 -5.20 2.79
C ILE A 218 -19.89 -4.55 2.83
N ALA A 219 -20.14 -3.64 3.77
CA ALA A 219 -21.40 -2.91 3.81
C ALA A 219 -21.61 -2.08 2.53
N VAL A 220 -20.57 -1.37 2.08
CA VAL A 220 -20.60 -0.61 0.81
C VAL A 220 -20.81 -1.54 -0.38
N LEU A 221 -20.06 -2.64 -0.47
CA LEU A 221 -20.22 -3.63 -1.54
C LEU A 221 -21.64 -4.23 -1.56
N THR A 222 -22.21 -4.53 -0.39
CA THR A 222 -23.56 -5.07 -0.26
C THR A 222 -24.60 -4.09 -0.77
N GLU A 223 -24.48 -2.81 -0.41
CA GLU A 223 -25.37 -1.74 -0.89
C GLU A 223 -25.30 -1.60 -2.41
N VAL A 224 -24.09 -1.57 -2.97
CA VAL A 224 -23.88 -1.40 -4.41
C VAL A 224 -24.38 -2.61 -5.20
N CYS A 225 -24.15 -3.82 -4.71
CA CYS A 225 -24.65 -5.03 -5.34
C CYS A 225 -26.17 -5.20 -5.22
N ALA A 226 -26.82 -4.47 -4.32
CA ALA A 226 -28.28 -4.39 -4.22
C ALA A 226 -28.90 -3.27 -5.08
N SER A 227 -28.08 -2.48 -5.80
CA SER A 227 -28.57 -1.39 -6.65
C SER A 227 -29.33 -1.90 -7.88
N GLU A 228 -30.09 -1.01 -8.55
CA GLU A 228 -30.86 -1.37 -9.75
C GLU A 228 -29.97 -1.77 -10.94
N THR A 229 -28.74 -1.26 -10.98
CA THR A 229 -27.73 -1.52 -12.01
C THR A 229 -26.42 -1.91 -11.33
N PRO A 230 -26.33 -3.13 -10.78
CA PRO A 230 -25.16 -3.57 -10.05
C PRO A 230 -23.97 -3.75 -11.02
N PRO A 231 -22.73 -3.43 -10.60
CA PRO A 231 -21.54 -3.74 -11.37
C PRO A 231 -21.36 -5.23 -11.65
N ASP A 232 -20.61 -5.58 -12.69
CA ASP A 232 -20.39 -6.98 -13.08
C ASP A 232 -19.78 -7.84 -11.95
N LEU A 233 -18.93 -7.26 -11.11
CA LEU A 233 -18.37 -7.92 -9.92
C LEU A 233 -19.46 -8.55 -9.04
N CYS A 234 -20.61 -7.88 -8.92
CA CYS A 234 -21.72 -8.35 -8.09
C CYS A 234 -22.36 -9.65 -8.62
N GLY A 235 -22.19 -9.98 -9.90
CA GLY A 235 -22.57 -11.29 -10.43
C GLY A 235 -21.75 -12.43 -9.84
N THR A 236 -20.48 -12.18 -9.53
CA THR A 236 -19.55 -13.15 -8.93
C THR A 236 -19.71 -13.20 -7.42
N ILE A 237 -19.71 -12.04 -6.76
CA ILE A 237 -19.63 -11.96 -5.29
C ILE A 237 -20.99 -11.79 -4.60
N GLY A 238 -22.02 -11.33 -5.31
CA GLY A 238 -23.29 -10.92 -4.71
C GLY A 238 -24.04 -12.03 -3.97
N GLN A 239 -23.79 -13.30 -4.31
CA GLN A 239 -24.34 -14.43 -3.57
C GLN A 239 -23.70 -14.61 -2.17
N PHE A 240 -22.46 -14.16 -2.00
CA PHE A 240 -21.73 -14.23 -0.73
C PHE A 240 -21.98 -13.01 0.15
N LEU A 241 -22.35 -11.87 -0.45
CA LEU A 241 -22.70 -10.63 0.26
C LEU A 241 -24.10 -10.66 0.91
N GLN A 242 -24.65 -11.85 1.21
CA GLN A 242 -25.98 -11.99 1.79
C GLN A 242 -25.90 -12.10 3.31
N GLY A 243 -26.25 -11.02 4.01
CA GLY A 243 -26.41 -11.02 5.46
C GLY A 243 -25.70 -9.84 6.14
N PRO A 244 -25.59 -9.88 7.47
CA PRO A 244 -24.77 -8.94 8.21
C PRO A 244 -23.28 -9.02 7.81
N PRO A 245 -22.55 -7.90 7.72
CA PRO A 245 -21.14 -7.88 7.31
C PRO A 245 -20.25 -8.87 8.06
N GLU A 246 -20.46 -9.03 9.37
CA GLU A 246 -19.68 -9.96 10.19
C GLU A 246 -19.82 -11.42 9.72
N THR A 247 -21.03 -11.83 9.31
CA THR A 247 -21.28 -13.19 8.80
C THR A 247 -20.68 -13.38 7.41
N VAL A 248 -20.67 -12.32 6.60
CA VAL A 248 -20.07 -12.33 5.27
C VAL A 248 -18.55 -12.46 5.38
N ILE A 249 -17.90 -11.77 6.32
CA ILE A 249 -16.46 -11.89 6.58
C ILE A 249 -16.10 -13.34 6.95
N ASP A 250 -16.81 -13.93 7.91
CA ASP A 250 -16.57 -15.31 8.33
C ASP A 250 -16.73 -16.30 7.16
N LEU A 251 -17.73 -16.08 6.31
CA LEU A 251 -17.96 -16.89 5.12
C LEU A 251 -16.84 -16.71 4.09
N LEU A 252 -16.41 -15.48 3.84
CA LEU A 252 -15.32 -15.17 2.92
C LEU A 252 -14.01 -15.80 3.40
N PHE A 253 -13.64 -15.62 4.66
CA PHE A 253 -12.46 -16.27 5.22
C PHE A 253 -12.53 -17.79 5.11
N GLY A 254 -13.68 -18.40 5.43
CA GLY A 254 -13.89 -19.84 5.27
C GLY A 254 -13.79 -20.32 3.81
N LEU A 255 -14.24 -19.51 2.84
CA LEU A 255 -14.14 -19.81 1.41
C LEU A 255 -12.70 -19.70 0.90
N LEU A 256 -12.00 -18.66 1.37
CA LEU A 256 -10.62 -18.34 1.01
C LEU A 256 -9.60 -19.23 1.73
N GLY A 257 -10.03 -20.06 2.68
CA GLY A 257 -9.14 -20.91 3.47
C GLY A 257 -8.26 -20.12 4.44
N VAL A 258 -8.69 -18.92 4.82
CA VAL A 258 -8.04 -18.08 5.83
C VAL A 258 -8.68 -18.38 7.17
N ASP A 259 -7.88 -18.67 8.20
CA ASP A 259 -8.34 -19.06 9.55
C ASP A 259 -8.91 -17.87 10.36
N GLY A 260 -9.46 -16.86 9.68
CA GLY A 260 -9.99 -15.64 10.27
C GLY A 260 -8.96 -14.54 10.49
N PHE A 261 -9.31 -13.60 11.36
CA PHE A 261 -8.38 -12.60 11.87
C PHE A 261 -7.27 -13.29 12.69
N ASP A 262 -6.01 -12.87 12.50
CA ASP A 262 -4.84 -13.52 13.11
C ASP A 262 -3.98 -12.56 13.96
N VAL A 263 -4.36 -11.28 14.03
CA VAL A 263 -3.71 -10.29 14.90
C VAL A 263 -4.70 -9.53 15.79
N ASN A 264 -4.17 -9.04 16.91
CA ASN A 264 -4.83 -8.04 17.75
C ASN A 264 -4.13 -6.69 17.60
N ILE A 265 -4.90 -5.67 17.24
CA ILE A 265 -4.47 -4.28 17.12
C ILE A 265 -5.14 -3.49 18.26
N ALA A 266 -4.32 -3.03 19.20
CA ALA A 266 -4.78 -2.22 20.32
C ALA A 266 -5.11 -0.79 19.89
N GLY A 267 -5.89 -0.07 20.70
CA GLY A 267 -6.27 1.32 20.40
C GLY A 267 -5.11 2.33 20.39
N ASP A 268 -3.92 1.94 20.84
CA ASP A 268 -2.68 2.73 20.74
C ASP A 268 -1.83 2.34 19.51
N GLY A 269 -2.32 1.44 18.66
CA GLY A 269 -1.61 0.95 17.48
C GLY A 269 -0.66 -0.22 17.75
N THR A 270 -0.52 -0.69 18.99
CA THR A 270 0.30 -1.88 19.27
C THR A 270 -0.31 -3.11 18.61
N VAL A 271 0.52 -3.88 17.90
CA VAL A 271 0.10 -5.12 17.24
C VAL A 271 0.76 -6.33 17.91
N ALA A 272 -0.01 -7.40 18.06
CA ALA A 272 0.47 -8.68 18.57
C ALA A 272 -0.22 -9.85 17.87
N ASP A 273 0.46 -11.00 17.83
CA ASP A 273 -0.17 -12.28 17.47
C ASP A 273 -1.33 -12.57 18.42
N CYS A 274 -2.40 -13.14 17.88
CA CYS A 274 -3.50 -13.59 18.70
C CYS A 274 -3.10 -14.75 19.62
N ALA A 275 -3.26 -14.55 20.92
CA ALA A 275 -3.15 -15.61 21.91
C ALA A 275 -4.50 -16.30 22.20
N ASP A 276 -5.62 -15.63 21.92
CA ASP A 276 -7.02 -16.04 22.20
C ASP A 276 -7.97 -15.55 21.08
N ASP A 277 -9.27 -15.78 21.20
CA ASP A 277 -10.34 -15.40 20.23
C ASP A 277 -10.59 -13.87 20.06
N ASN A 278 -9.67 -13.01 20.48
CA ASN A 278 -9.84 -11.54 20.45
C ASN A 278 -9.14 -10.88 19.24
N CYS A 279 -9.06 -11.59 18.12
CA CYS A 279 -8.46 -11.07 16.89
C CYS A 279 -9.37 -10.04 16.23
N ASN A 280 -8.78 -8.97 15.73
CA ASN A 280 -9.52 -7.87 15.08
C ASN A 280 -8.81 -7.33 13.84
N GLY A 281 -7.82 -8.05 13.30
CA GLY A 281 -7.18 -7.68 12.05
C GLY A 281 -6.45 -8.81 11.36
N ILE A 282 -6.06 -8.56 10.13
CA ILE A 282 -5.20 -9.43 9.32
C ILE A 282 -4.01 -8.63 8.79
N GLY A 283 -2.85 -9.29 8.70
CA GLY A 283 -1.68 -8.71 8.05
C GLY A 283 -1.86 -8.64 6.53
N VAL A 284 -1.50 -7.51 5.93
CA VAL A 284 -1.43 -7.30 4.49
C VAL A 284 -0.03 -6.82 4.12
N CYS A 285 0.61 -7.52 3.19
CA CYS A 285 1.85 -7.07 2.57
C CYS A 285 1.63 -6.91 1.07
N LEU A 286 2.01 -5.75 0.56
CA LEU A 286 2.04 -5.46 -0.87
C LEU A 286 3.50 -5.29 -1.29
N LEU A 287 3.92 -6.03 -2.30
CA LEU A 287 5.21 -5.89 -2.94
C LEU A 287 5.12 -4.73 -3.92
N VAL A 288 6.08 -3.80 -3.85
CA VAL A 288 6.01 -2.54 -4.58
C VAL A 288 7.32 -2.30 -5.32
N ASP A 289 7.23 -2.10 -6.64
CA ASP A 289 8.31 -1.50 -7.41
C ASP A 289 7.89 -0.10 -7.85
N MET A 290 8.83 0.84 -7.77
CA MET A 290 8.63 2.23 -8.18
C MET A 290 9.68 2.69 -9.18
N ARG A 291 9.28 3.53 -10.12
CA ARG A 291 10.19 4.19 -11.07
C ARG A 291 10.18 5.69 -10.91
N SER A 292 11.33 6.29 -11.17
CA SER A 292 11.52 7.74 -11.10
C SER A 292 10.64 8.49 -12.11
N VAL A 293 10.07 9.61 -11.65
CA VAL A 293 9.24 10.50 -12.46
C VAL A 293 9.38 11.95 -12.04
N ALA A 294 9.03 12.86 -12.94
CA ALA A 294 8.85 14.27 -12.61
C ALA A 294 7.37 14.56 -12.34
N ILE A 295 7.09 15.32 -11.29
CA ILE A 295 5.77 15.89 -11.04
C ILE A 295 5.76 17.31 -11.62
N SER A 296 4.89 17.55 -12.58
CA SER A 296 4.77 18.84 -13.29
C SER A 296 3.82 19.81 -12.61
N GLY A 297 3.00 19.35 -11.66
CA GLY A 297 2.05 20.16 -10.91
C GLY A 297 0.90 19.34 -10.35
N THR A 298 -0.22 20.01 -10.08
CA THR A 298 -1.49 19.40 -9.73
C THR A 298 -2.47 19.47 -10.90
N GLU A 299 -3.40 18.53 -10.95
CA GLU A 299 -4.52 18.59 -11.88
C GLU A 299 -5.36 19.86 -11.65
N PRO A 300 -5.94 20.44 -12.71
CA PRO A 300 -6.92 21.50 -12.56
C PRO A 300 -8.15 20.93 -11.84
N MET A 301 -8.71 21.66 -10.88
CA MET A 301 -10.00 21.30 -10.29
C MET A 301 -11.03 21.11 -11.41
N ALA A 302 -11.73 19.98 -11.40
CA ALA A 302 -12.87 19.79 -12.27
C ALA A 302 -13.96 20.82 -11.86
N ASP A 303 -14.31 21.71 -12.79
CA ASP A 303 -15.37 22.73 -12.63
C ASP A 303 -16.77 22.11 -12.43
#